data_AF-A0A2G9NFH9-F1
#
_entry.id   AF-A0A2G9NFH9-F1
#
_cell.length_a   1.000
_cell.length_b   1.000
_cell.length_c   1.000
_cell.angle_alpha   90.00
_cell.angle_beta   90.00
_cell.angle_gamma   90.00
#
_symmetry.space_group_name_H-M   'P 1'
#
loop_
_entity.id
_entity.type
_entity.pdbx_description
1 polymer ?
#
loop_
_entity_poly.entity_id
_entity_poly.type
_entity_poly.pdbx_seq_one_letter_code
_entity_poly.pdbx_strand_id
1 'polypeptide(L)'
;MRSKVIIFNVDGNVVYSTDFNDIIPLLFNKRYRMLLISDKGQKSIEDFLTKNELHDYFEYIPSSESVMINFEEVASYFNTNPEMMVMVGKENDMIIAKKFGVNFIGVGSSKEEKEILDKCGCMIILNSVADLT
;
A
#
# COMPACT_ATOMS: atom_id res chain seq x y z
N MET A 1 20.39 -4.27 -6.30
CA MET A 1 19.27 -4.88 -5.55
C MET A 1 17.98 -4.24 -6.04
N ARG A 2 16.97 -5.01 -6.41
CA ARG A 2 15.66 -4.46 -6.80
C ARG A 2 14.96 -3.94 -5.55
N SER A 3 14.89 -2.61 -5.39
CA SER A 3 14.14 -1.97 -4.30
C SER A 3 12.67 -2.35 -4.42
N LYS A 4 12.14 -3.10 -3.45
CA LYS A 4 10.71 -3.41 -3.37
C LYS A 4 10.03 -2.28 -2.61
N VAL A 5 9.28 -1.45 -3.33
CA VAL A 5 8.44 -0.40 -2.73
C VAL A 5 7.07 -1.00 -2.44
N ILE A 6 6.60 -0.85 -1.20
CA ILE A 6 5.27 -1.28 -0.78
C ILE A 6 4.39 -0.05 -0.63
N ILE A 7 3.20 -0.11 -1.22
CA ILE A 7 2.23 0.97 -1.24
C ILE A 7 1.02 0.53 -0.43
N PHE A 8 0.59 1.38 0.49
CA PHE A 8 -0.62 1.19 1.27
C PHE A 8 -1.57 2.38 1.08
N ASN A 9 -2.86 2.09 0.98
CA ASN A 9 -3.91 3.11 0.91
C ASN A 9 -4.51 3.35 2.30
N VAL A 10 -4.40 4.57 2.80
CA VAL A 10 -4.96 4.99 4.10
C VAL A 10 -6.49 4.95 4.10
N ASP A 11 -7.11 5.16 2.94
CA ASP A 11 -8.56 5.02 2.79
C ASP A 11 -8.99 3.57 2.55
N GLY A 12 -8.03 2.69 2.31
CA GLY A 12 -8.22 1.26 2.25
C GLY A 12 -8.35 0.65 3.65
N ASN A 13 -9.14 -0.42 3.76
CA ASN A 13 -9.38 -1.08 5.05
C ASN A 13 -8.16 -1.83 5.60
N VAL A 14 -7.11 -2.03 4.80
CA VAL A 14 -5.92 -2.80 5.19
C VAL A 14 -5.14 -2.12 6.31
N VAL A 15 -5.01 -0.78 6.27
CA VAL A 15 -4.21 -0.03 7.25
C VAL A 15 -4.84 0.04 8.65
N TYR A 16 -6.12 -0.32 8.77
CA TYR A 16 -6.86 -0.37 10.03
C TYR A 16 -6.99 -1.79 10.59
N SER A 17 -6.32 -2.76 9.97
CA SER A 17 -6.24 -4.11 10.53
C SER A 17 -5.42 -4.12 11.82
N THR A 18 -5.72 -5.06 12.73
CA THR A 18 -5.06 -5.18 14.04
C THR A 18 -3.55 -5.30 13.93
N ASP A 19 -3.07 -5.98 12.88
CA ASP A 19 -1.67 -6.35 12.75
C ASP A 19 -0.85 -5.28 12.02
N PHE A 20 -1.49 -4.23 11.48
CA PHE A 20 -0.80 -3.25 10.61
C PHE A 20 0.30 -2.49 11.35
N ASN A 21 0.05 -2.02 12.58
CA ASN A 21 1.07 -1.25 13.31
C ASN A 21 2.26 -2.14 13.72
N ASP A 22 2.03 -3.44 13.90
CA ASP A 22 3.07 -4.40 14.30
C ASP A 22 3.96 -4.82 13.11
N ILE A 23 3.39 -4.92 11.90
CA ILE A 23 4.13 -5.37 10.71
C ILE A 23 4.96 -4.27 10.05
N ILE A 24 4.56 -3.01 10.14
CA ILE A 24 5.27 -1.90 9.49
C ILE A 24 6.74 -1.78 9.95
N PRO A 25 7.05 -1.81 11.26
CA PRO A 25 8.44 -1.81 11.72
C PRO A 25 9.24 -3.04 11.23
N LEU A 26 8.60 -4.21 11.11
CA LEU A 26 9.24 -5.42 10.62
C LEU A 26 9.61 -5.31 9.14
N LEU A 27 8.72 -4.75 8.32
CA LEU A 27 9.00 -4.48 6.91
C LEU A 27 10.11 -3.45 6.74
N PHE A 28 10.09 -2.37 7.53
CA PHE A 28 11.15 -1.37 7.55
C PHE A 28 12.52 -1.98 7.90
N ASN A 29 12.58 -2.82 8.94
CA ASN A 29 13.81 -3.52 9.35
C ASN A 29 14.34 -4.47 8.27
N LYS A 30 13.46 -5.03 7.44
CA LYS A 30 13.81 -5.83 6.25
C LYS A 30 14.22 -4.98 5.04
N ARG A 31 14.36 -3.67 5.20
CA ARG A 31 14.76 -2.70 4.16
C ARG A 31 13.73 -2.55 3.04
N TYR A 32 12.46 -2.81 3.32
CA TYR A 32 11.39 -2.40 2.42
C TYR A 32 11.23 -0.88 2.48
N ARG A 33 11.06 -0.27 1.32
CA ARG A 33 10.71 1.16 1.20
C ARG A 33 9.19 1.25 1.16
N MET A 34 8.59 2.16 1.89
CA MET A 34 7.13 2.19 2.04
C MET A 34 6.55 3.56 1.73
N LEU A 35 5.37 3.54 1.11
CA LEU A 35 4.58 4.69 0.66
C LEU A 35 3.15 4.57 1.20
N LEU A 36 2.62 5.68 1.72
CA LEU A 36 1.19 5.82 1.97
C LEU A 36 0.54 6.72 0.92
N ILE A 37 -0.65 6.32 0.51
CA ILE A 37 -1.51 7.10 -0.37
C ILE A 37 -2.89 7.29 0.26
N SER A 38 -3.62 8.32 -0.16
CA SER A 38 -4.97 8.60 0.29
C SER A 38 -5.71 9.39 -0.77
N ASP A 39 -6.93 8.98 -1.09
CA ASP A 39 -7.85 9.72 -1.95
C ASP A 39 -8.43 10.95 -1.22
N LYS A 40 -8.42 10.94 0.12
CA LYS A 40 -8.79 12.09 0.96
C LYS A 40 -7.66 13.12 1.12
N GLY A 41 -6.50 12.87 0.54
CA GLY A 41 -5.38 13.80 0.49
C GLY A 41 -4.49 13.79 1.74
N GLN A 42 -3.53 14.72 1.77
CA GLN A 42 -2.41 14.71 2.71
C GLN A 42 -2.85 14.70 4.18
N LYS A 43 -3.85 15.50 4.54
CA LYS A 43 -4.31 15.59 5.94
C LYS A 43 -4.74 14.22 6.49
N SER A 44 -5.39 13.38 5.68
CA SER A 44 -5.81 12.04 6.10
C SER A 44 -4.60 11.14 6.39
N ILE A 45 -3.52 11.30 5.63
CA ILE A 45 -2.27 10.55 5.83
C ILE A 45 -1.58 11.03 7.11
N GLU A 46 -1.44 12.35 7.31
CA GLU A 46 -0.82 12.93 8.51
C GLU A 46 -1.58 12.56 9.79
N ASP A 47 -2.91 12.63 9.77
CA ASP A 47 -3.76 12.24 10.89
C ASP A 47 -3.58 10.74 11.21
N PHE A 48 -3.51 9.89 10.18
CA PHE A 48 -3.25 8.45 10.33
C PHE A 48 -1.87 8.18 10.91
N LEU A 49 -0.82 8.81 10.39
CA LEU A 49 0.55 8.62 10.85
C LEU A 49 0.75 9.10 12.29
N THR A 50 0.17 10.25 12.63
CA THR A 50 0.22 10.81 13.99
C THR A 50 -0.47 9.91 15.00
N LYS A 51 -1.69 9.45 14.67
CA LYS A 51 -2.46 8.59 15.57
C LYS A 51 -1.77 7.25 15.84
N ASN A 52 -1.04 6.72 14.87
CA ASN A 52 -0.41 5.40 14.97
C ASN A 52 1.11 5.44 15.24
N GLU A 53 1.70 6.64 15.37
CA GLU A 53 3.14 6.84 15.60
C GLU A 53 4.03 6.21 14.51
N LEU A 54 3.63 6.33 13.23
CA LEU A 54 4.29 5.62 12.11
C LEU A 54 5.14 6.49 11.16
N HIS A 55 5.34 7.78 11.46
CA HIS A 55 6.02 8.72 10.54
C HIS A 55 7.39 8.24 10.06
N ASP A 56 8.17 7.61 10.94
CA ASP A 56 9.56 7.21 10.64
C ASP A 56 9.65 6.05 9.64
N TYR A 57 8.53 5.38 9.33
CA TYR A 57 8.52 4.18 8.49
C TYR A 57 8.15 4.45 7.02
N PHE A 58 7.59 5.62 6.71
CA PHE A 58 7.12 5.95 5.37
C PHE A 58 7.92 7.10 4.76
N GLU A 59 8.41 6.90 3.54
CA GLU A 59 9.40 7.80 2.93
C GLU A 59 8.78 8.94 2.11
N TYR A 60 7.55 8.78 1.66
CA TYR A 60 6.94 9.70 0.70
C TYR A 60 5.43 9.81 0.93
N ILE A 61 4.91 11.03 0.83
CA ILE A 61 3.48 11.35 0.91
C ILE A 61 3.20 12.29 -0.28
N PRO A 62 2.68 11.79 -1.41
CA PRO A 62 2.35 12.66 -2.53
C PRO A 62 1.18 13.56 -2.12
N SER A 63 1.47 14.83 -1.87
CA SER A 63 0.44 15.83 -1.57
C SER A 63 -0.02 16.51 -2.84
N SER A 64 -1.32 16.44 -3.08
CA SER A 64 -2.00 17.34 -3.98
C SER A 64 -3.43 17.49 -3.51
N GLU A 65 -3.85 18.71 -3.18
CA GLU A 65 -5.22 19.01 -2.78
C GLU A 65 -6.24 18.79 -3.92
N SER A 66 -5.82 18.33 -5.12
CA SER A 66 -6.76 18.09 -6.23
C SER A 66 -6.37 17.01 -7.25
N VAL A 67 -5.27 16.28 -7.14
CA VAL A 67 -4.74 15.52 -8.29
C VAL A 67 -4.46 14.07 -7.93
N MET A 68 -4.96 13.17 -8.80
CA MET A 68 -4.51 11.80 -8.94
C MET A 68 -3.01 11.68 -8.64
N ILE A 69 -2.65 10.77 -7.74
CA ILE A 69 -1.25 10.49 -7.42
C ILE A 69 -0.49 10.21 -8.72
N ASN A 70 0.54 11.00 -8.99
CA ASN A 70 1.40 10.78 -10.14
C ASN A 70 2.40 9.67 -9.83
N PHE A 71 2.04 8.43 -10.16
CA PHE A 71 2.90 7.28 -9.89
C PHE A 71 4.22 7.27 -10.67
N GLU A 72 4.36 8.05 -11.75
CA GLU A 72 5.64 8.21 -12.43
C GLU A 72 6.61 9.05 -11.59
N GLU A 73 6.11 10.11 -10.95
CA GLU A 73 6.90 10.93 -10.02
C GLU A 73 7.28 10.11 -8.78
N VAL A 74 6.34 9.34 -8.23
CA VAL A 74 6.59 8.38 -7.15
C VAL A 74 7.69 7.39 -7.57
N ALA A 75 7.56 6.76 -8.73
CA ALA A 75 8.54 5.80 -9.22
C ALA A 75 9.93 6.43 -9.40
N SER A 76 9.99 7.66 -9.90
CA SER A 76 11.22 8.47 -10.00
C SER A 76 11.85 8.74 -8.63
N TYR A 77 11.06 9.18 -7.64
CA TYR A 77 11.52 9.37 -6.26
C TYR A 77 12.13 8.08 -5.67
N PHE A 78 11.48 6.94 -5.94
CA PHE A 78 11.96 5.65 -5.47
C PHE A 78 13.09 5.06 -6.35
N ASN A 79 13.47 5.72 -7.45
CA ASN A 79 14.39 5.22 -8.48
C ASN A 79 14.02 3.79 -8.92
N THR A 80 12.75 3.60 -9.25
CA THR A 80 12.15 2.31 -9.62
C THR A 80 11.15 2.48 -10.76
N ASN A 81 10.55 1.38 -11.21
CA ASN A 81 9.45 1.38 -12.18
C ASN A 81 8.15 0.97 -11.48
N PRO A 82 6.96 1.42 -11.94
CA PRO A 82 5.67 1.00 -11.37
C PRO A 82 5.51 -0.52 -11.26
N GLU A 83 5.93 -1.27 -12.29
CA GLU A 83 5.90 -2.75 -12.32
C GLU A 83 6.77 -3.42 -11.24
N MET A 84 7.66 -2.68 -10.59
CA MET A 84 8.52 -3.15 -9.49
C MET A 84 7.98 -2.77 -8.11
N MET A 85 6.90 -1.98 -8.07
CA MET A 85 6.19 -1.58 -6.85
C MET A 85 5.04 -2.55 -6.60
N VAL A 86 4.67 -2.72 -5.33
CA VAL A 86 3.53 -3.55 -4.94
C VAL A 86 2.56 -2.73 -4.12
N MET A 87 1.29 -2.77 -4.47
CA MET A 87 0.21 -2.26 -3.64
C MET A 87 -0.41 -3.41 -2.85
N VAL A 88 -0.59 -3.21 -1.54
CA VAL A 88 -1.25 -4.18 -0.66
C VAL A 88 -2.59 -3.61 -0.22
N GLY A 89 -3.67 -4.33 -0.50
CA GLY A 89 -5.01 -3.78 -0.33
C GLY A 89 -6.14 -4.81 -0.40
N LYS A 90 -7.38 -4.31 -0.42
CA LYS A 90 -8.59 -5.09 -0.70
C LYS A 90 -9.04 -4.87 -2.15
N GLU A 91 -10.20 -5.42 -2.54
CA GLU A 91 -10.74 -5.30 -3.91
C GLU A 91 -10.71 -3.86 -4.46
N ASN A 92 -11.16 -2.86 -3.69
CA ASN A 92 -11.21 -1.47 -4.13
C ASN A 92 -9.83 -0.91 -4.49
N ASP A 93 -8.78 -1.37 -3.82
CA ASP A 93 -7.39 -0.95 -4.05
C ASP A 93 -6.84 -1.49 -5.38
N MET A 94 -7.44 -2.55 -5.94
CA MET A 94 -7.02 -3.11 -7.22
C MET A 94 -7.29 -2.16 -8.39
N ILE A 95 -8.34 -1.33 -8.30
CA ILE A 95 -8.65 -0.33 -9.33
C ILE A 95 -7.50 0.68 -9.42
N ILE A 96 -7.01 1.13 -8.27
CA ILE A 96 -5.86 2.01 -8.14
C ILE A 96 -4.62 1.30 -8.71
N ALA A 97 -4.33 0.08 -8.25
CA ALA A 97 -3.17 -0.67 -8.70
C ALA A 97 -3.11 -0.84 -10.23
N LYS A 98 -4.24 -1.25 -10.85
CA LYS A 98 -4.37 -1.41 -12.31
C LYS A 98 -4.19 -0.11 -13.06
N LYS A 99 -4.81 0.97 -12.58
CA LYS A 99 -4.72 2.30 -13.20
C LYS A 99 -3.27 2.77 -13.30
N PHE A 100 -2.45 2.40 -12.32
CA PHE A 100 -1.06 2.86 -12.20
C PHE A 100 -0.02 1.82 -12.62
N GLY A 101 -0.46 0.65 -13.10
CA GLY A 101 0.46 -0.39 -13.59
C GLY A 101 1.39 -0.94 -12.51
N VAL A 102 0.97 -0.93 -11.24
CA VAL A 102 1.71 -1.54 -10.14
C VAL A 102 1.20 -2.95 -9.87
N ASN A 103 2.07 -3.80 -9.32
CA ASN A 103 1.67 -5.12 -8.88
C ASN A 103 0.72 -5.03 -7.69
N PHE A 104 -0.12 -6.04 -7.48
CA PHE A 104 -1.11 -6.05 -6.41
C PHE A 104 -1.10 -7.35 -5.61
N ILE A 105 -1.07 -7.20 -4.29
CA ILE A 105 -1.27 -8.26 -3.30
C ILE A 105 -2.60 -8.00 -2.60
N GLY A 106 -3.52 -8.96 -2.70
CA GLY A 106 -4.82 -8.89 -2.06
C GLY A 106 -4.77 -9.40 -0.62
N VAL A 107 -5.51 -8.74 0.27
CA VAL A 107 -5.73 -9.20 1.65
C VAL A 107 -7.21 -9.48 1.84
N GLY A 108 -7.55 -10.74 2.08
CA GLY A 108 -8.93 -11.19 2.29
C GLY A 108 -8.98 -12.33 3.29
N SER A 109 -9.84 -12.20 4.30
CA SER A 109 -9.95 -13.19 5.38
C SER A 109 -11.03 -14.23 5.10
N SER A 110 -12.09 -13.85 4.36
CA SER A 110 -13.19 -14.75 4.01
C SER A 110 -12.96 -15.46 2.66
N LYS A 111 -13.66 -16.58 2.45
CA LYS A 111 -13.64 -17.28 1.16
C LYS A 111 -14.15 -16.40 0.01
N GLU A 112 -15.20 -15.63 0.26
CA GLU A 112 -15.80 -14.72 -0.72
C GLU A 112 -14.85 -13.59 -1.12
N GLU A 113 -14.20 -12.93 -0.14
CA GLU A 113 -13.19 -11.89 -0.43
C GLU A 113 -12.05 -12.46 -1.28
N LYS A 114 -11.57 -13.66 -0.98
CA LYS A 114 -10.51 -14.31 -1.74
C LYS A 114 -10.93 -14.67 -3.16
N GLU A 115 -12.15 -15.17 -3.36
CA GLU A 115 -12.67 -15.45 -4.71
C GLU A 115 -12.78 -14.18 -5.56
N ILE A 116 -13.14 -13.05 -4.95
CA ILE A 116 -13.16 -11.75 -5.62
C ILE A 116 -11.75 -11.32 -6.01
N LEU A 117 -10.82 -11.35 -5.05
CA LEU A 117 -9.41 -10.99 -5.26
C LEU A 117 -8.75 -11.86 -6.35
N ASP A 118 -9.06 -13.15 -6.38
CA ASP A 118 -8.58 -14.09 -7.41
C ASP A 118 -9.08 -13.68 -8.81
N LYS A 119 -10.39 -13.43 -8.95
CA LYS A 119 -10.99 -12.93 -10.21
C LYS A 119 -10.41 -11.59 -10.64
N CYS A 120 -10.01 -10.74 -9.70
CA CYS A 120 -9.39 -9.46 -9.99
C CYS A 120 -7.98 -9.58 -10.59
N GLY A 121 -7.32 -10.73 -10.43
CA GLY A 121 -5.96 -11.01 -10.94
C GLY A 121 -4.86 -10.59 -9.97
N CYS A 122 -5.07 -10.73 -8.66
CA CYS A 122 -4.01 -10.50 -7.65
C CYS A 122 -2.83 -11.45 -7.89
N MET A 123 -1.60 -10.97 -7.66
CA MET A 123 -0.43 -11.86 -7.74
C MET A 123 -0.40 -12.90 -6.62
N ILE A 124 -0.78 -12.46 -5.42
CA ILE A 124 -0.81 -13.24 -4.19
C ILE A 124 -2.04 -12.76 -3.41
N ILE A 125 -2.69 -13.69 -2.71
CA ILE A 125 -3.81 -13.42 -1.81
C ILE A 125 -3.41 -13.89 -0.41
N LEU A 126 -3.40 -12.96 0.54
CA LEU A 126 -3.05 -13.19 1.94
C LEU A 126 -4.30 -13.27 2.81
N ASN A 127 -4.21 -13.98 3.95
CA ASN A 127 -5.31 -14.03 4.92
C ASN A 127 -5.37 -12.77 5.76
N SER A 128 -4.20 -12.24 6.12
CA SER A 128 -4.06 -10.99 6.85
C SER A 128 -2.78 -10.26 6.43
N VAL A 129 -2.62 -9.04 6.91
CA VAL A 129 -1.42 -8.23 6.69
C VAL A 129 -0.20 -8.83 7.40
N ALA A 130 -0.41 -9.62 8.48
CA ALA A 130 0.65 -10.35 9.17
C ALA A 130 1.43 -11.30 8.24
N ASP A 131 0.76 -11.85 7.23
CA ASP A 131 1.35 -12.78 6.25
C ASP A 131 2.35 -12.09 5.28
N LEU A 132 2.58 -10.77 5.39
CA LEU A 132 3.61 -10.06 4.61
C LEU A 132 5.04 -10.31 5.11
N THR A 133 5.19 -10.84 6.33
CA THR A 133 6.50 -11.01 6.99
C THR A 133 7.00 -12.44 6.99
#